data_AF-A0A820IE06-F1
#
_entry.id   AF-A0A820IE06-F1
#
_cell.length_a   1.000
_cell.length_b   1.000
_cell.length_c   1.000
_cell.angle_alpha   90.00
_cell.angle_beta   90.00
_cell.angle_gamma   90.00
#
_symmetry.space_group_name_H-M   'P 1'
#
loop_
_entity.id
_entity.type
_entity.pdbx_description
1 polymer ?
#
loop_
_entity_poly.entity_id
_entity_poly.type
_entity_poly.pdbx_seq_one_letter_code
_entity_poly.pdbx_strand_id
1 'polypeptide(L)'
;PQTTEPILSQHTKQNVTSTKEINQCSSFRLLRVRFLIVSLISMLLVVVIPFSSLRQTPFLKSYALNHLNQSISARKPVNITITRINSSNQNSMTTTVNVNLTRKFLSYWEKNNVALVIHFNQNYYQRIDFLTIYRELFPIVIFTGPDPHSKVLHCPDGGKGSYAYICLTRVVAQYPNYTGYLMAHFDVLPIFYNLEKKDLNRIWIPMINLTDPSKANDWQWTAPHGKQAFDGFFSTLRNSSRNNSLYSKYLDNYMRNAGKNLPLSFSDIFYLPKRFVSDWFILTDLMLQNHLFLEIGFAATSLLMTSTTISKEIIQLNGETWSGKDLIISVRGKNNVDFHHRIDHQSKLHQSFVESIVRRSLIN
;
A
#
# COMPACT_ATOMS: atom_id res chain seq x y z
N PRO A 1 -18.36 -60.32 40.39
CA PRO A 1 -17.78 -61.69 40.43
C PRO A 1 -17.21 -62.06 39.05
N GLN A 2 -15.93 -62.26 38.76
CA GLN A 2 -14.66 -62.55 39.44
C GLN A 2 -13.57 -62.09 38.43
N THR A 3 -12.66 -61.17 38.77
CA THR A 3 -11.25 -61.38 39.17
C THR A 3 -10.30 -62.01 38.14
N THR A 4 -9.28 -61.18 37.78
CA THR A 4 -7.82 -61.44 37.67
C THR A 4 -7.24 -62.37 36.59
N GLU A 5 -6.42 -61.78 35.68
CA GLU A 5 -4.92 -61.84 35.60
C GLU A 5 -4.17 -63.19 35.85
N PRO A 6 -2.84 -63.35 35.58
CA PRO A 6 -1.87 -62.63 34.70
C PRO A 6 -0.72 -63.49 34.07
N ILE A 7 0.21 -62.80 33.35
CA ILE A 7 1.70 -62.94 33.25
C ILE A 7 2.37 -64.29 32.89
N LEU A 8 3.26 -64.27 31.88
CA LEU A 8 4.63 -64.84 31.99
C LEU A 8 5.64 -64.25 30.98
N SER A 9 6.77 -63.77 31.51
CA SER A 9 8.03 -63.41 30.84
C SER A 9 9.04 -64.56 30.91
N GLN A 10 10.02 -64.68 29.98
CA GLN A 10 11.40 -65.12 30.32
C GLN A 10 12.42 -65.10 29.16
N HIS A 11 13.69 -64.82 29.56
CA HIS A 11 14.99 -65.24 29.00
C HIS A 11 15.48 -64.61 27.65
N THR A 12 16.75 -64.24 27.41
CA THR A 12 18.06 -64.64 27.98
C THR A 12 19.17 -63.61 27.69
N LYS A 13 20.21 -63.61 28.55
CA LYS A 13 21.51 -62.90 28.47
C LYS A 13 22.42 -63.38 27.32
N GLN A 14 23.30 -62.52 26.81
CA GLN A 14 24.70 -62.88 26.51
C GLN A 14 25.63 -61.65 26.46
N ASN A 15 26.71 -61.71 27.24
CA ASN A 15 27.87 -60.81 27.22
C ASN A 15 28.96 -61.43 26.34
N VAL A 16 29.61 -60.63 25.49
CA VAL A 16 30.96 -60.92 24.97
C VAL A 16 31.77 -59.62 24.93
N THR A 17 32.93 -59.68 25.58
CA THR A 17 34.01 -58.69 25.66
C THR A 17 34.82 -58.62 24.36
N SER A 18 35.24 -57.43 23.97
CA SER A 18 36.40 -57.22 23.09
C SER A 18 37.01 -55.84 23.33
N THR A 19 38.27 -55.84 23.74
CA THR A 19 39.17 -54.72 24.05
C THR A 19 40.11 -54.46 22.87
N LYS A 20 40.18 -53.22 22.39
CA LYS A 20 41.20 -52.55 21.53
C LYS A 20 40.50 -51.33 20.91
N GLU A 21 40.89 -50.06 21.00
CA GLU A 21 42.17 -49.37 20.99
C GLU A 21 42.01 -47.99 21.66
N ILE A 22 43.02 -47.57 22.43
CA ILE A 22 43.21 -46.19 22.90
C ILE A 22 44.52 -45.72 22.26
N ASN A 23 44.50 -44.63 21.47
CA ASN A 23 45.52 -43.57 21.40
C ASN A 23 45.35 -42.70 20.14
N GLN A 24 44.50 -41.66 20.20
CA GLN A 24 44.65 -40.43 19.39
C GLN A 24 43.62 -39.37 19.82
N CYS A 25 43.85 -38.65 20.93
CA CYS A 25 43.09 -37.43 21.23
C CYS A 25 43.76 -36.52 22.26
N SER A 26 44.85 -35.87 21.89
CA SER A 26 45.46 -34.80 22.70
C SER A 26 45.71 -33.48 21.94
N SER A 27 45.41 -33.39 20.65
CA SER A 27 45.58 -32.16 19.85
C SER A 27 44.33 -31.26 19.78
N PHE A 28 43.16 -31.71 20.24
CA PHE A 28 41.90 -30.94 20.12
C PHE A 28 41.54 -30.03 21.31
N ARG A 29 42.28 -30.10 22.43
CA ARG A 29 41.98 -29.26 23.61
C ARG A 29 42.63 -27.88 23.60
N LEU A 30 43.69 -27.66 22.82
CA LEU A 30 44.34 -26.33 22.73
C LEU A 30 43.63 -25.36 21.76
N LEU A 31 42.87 -25.87 20.78
CA LEU A 31 42.17 -25.03 19.80
C LEU A 31 40.87 -24.40 20.36
N ARG A 32 40.21 -25.07 21.32
CA ARG A 32 38.95 -24.59 21.92
C ARG A 32 39.13 -23.43 22.90
N VAL A 33 40.29 -23.32 23.56
CA VAL A 33 40.58 -22.22 24.50
C VAL A 33 40.91 -20.92 23.75
N ARG A 34 41.55 -21.01 22.57
CA ARG A 34 41.85 -19.82 21.75
C ARG A 34 40.61 -19.20 21.09
N PHE A 35 39.62 -20.01 20.71
CA PHE A 35 38.36 -19.49 20.16
C PHE A 35 37.49 -18.78 21.20
N LEU A 36 37.46 -19.26 22.45
CA LEU A 36 36.70 -18.62 23.54
C LEU A 36 37.29 -17.27 23.96
N ILE A 37 38.62 -17.12 23.95
CA ILE A 37 39.28 -15.85 24.32
C ILE A 37 39.09 -14.78 23.22
N VAL A 38 39.10 -15.17 21.95
CA VAL A 38 38.84 -14.22 20.84
C VAL A 38 37.38 -13.77 20.80
N SER A 39 36.42 -14.64 21.14
CA SER A 39 35.00 -14.26 21.27
C SER A 39 34.69 -13.38 22.49
N LEU A 40 35.39 -13.57 23.60
CA LEU A 40 35.22 -12.71 24.79
C LEU A 40 35.82 -11.32 24.60
N ILE A 41 36.97 -11.20 23.91
CA ILE A 41 37.59 -9.90 23.61
C ILE A 41 36.76 -9.11 22.58
N SER A 42 36.09 -9.78 21.63
CA SER A 42 35.20 -9.12 20.67
C SER A 42 33.86 -8.69 21.25
N MET A 43 33.40 -9.26 22.38
CA MET A 43 32.24 -8.77 23.11
C MET A 43 32.55 -7.61 24.08
N LEU A 44 33.78 -7.50 24.59
CA LEU A 44 34.17 -6.42 25.50
C LEU A 44 34.57 -5.11 24.79
N LEU A 45 34.85 -5.12 23.49
CA LEU A 45 35.20 -3.93 22.71
C LEU A 45 34.00 -3.15 22.13
N VAL A 46 32.76 -3.54 22.47
CA VAL A 46 31.52 -2.88 22.01
C VAL A 46 30.90 -1.95 23.07
N VAL A 47 31.48 -1.87 24.26
CA VAL A 47 30.98 -0.98 25.32
C VAL A 47 31.93 0.21 25.47
N VAL A 48 31.34 1.42 25.48
CA VAL A 48 31.94 2.76 25.58
C VAL A 48 32.06 3.52 24.26
N ILE A 49 30.91 3.95 23.73
CA ILE A 49 30.75 5.23 22.99
C ILE A 49 29.45 5.89 23.50
N PRO A 50 29.41 7.20 23.80
CA PRO A 50 28.27 7.83 24.44
C PRO A 50 27.05 7.89 23.52
N PHE A 51 25.88 7.64 24.10
CA PHE A 51 24.56 7.72 23.47
C PHE A 51 24.21 9.18 23.11
N SER A 52 24.43 9.56 21.86
CA SER A 52 23.76 10.73 21.26
C SER A 52 23.73 10.60 19.73
N SER A 53 22.87 9.71 19.22
CA SER A 53 22.38 9.78 17.84
C SER A 53 21.18 8.84 17.66
N LEU A 54 20.05 9.37 17.19
CA LEU A 54 18.93 8.57 16.70
C LEU A 54 19.46 7.53 15.69
N ARG A 55 19.22 6.25 15.94
CA ARG A 55 19.27 5.20 14.90
C ARG A 55 18.18 5.49 13.88
N GLN A 56 18.51 6.29 12.87
CA GLN A 56 17.78 6.27 11.61
C GLN A 56 18.12 4.98 10.88
N THR A 57 17.09 4.25 10.47
CA THR A 57 17.21 2.97 9.77
C THR A 57 17.93 3.14 8.42
N PRO A 58 18.75 2.16 8.00
CA PRO A 58 19.55 2.25 6.77
C PRO A 58 18.71 2.28 5.48
N PHE A 59 17.38 2.10 5.55
CA PHE A 59 16.48 2.08 4.41
C PHE A 59 16.34 3.46 3.71
N LEU A 60 16.49 4.57 4.45
CA LEU A 60 16.18 5.92 3.94
C LEU A 60 17.36 6.62 3.25
N LYS A 61 18.61 6.19 3.48
CA LYS A 61 19.80 6.94 3.01
C LYS A 61 20.21 6.64 1.57
N SER A 62 19.79 5.51 1.00
CA SER A 62 20.32 5.01 -0.29
C SER A 62 19.55 5.46 -1.54
N TYR A 63 18.31 5.95 -1.42
CA TYR A 63 17.43 6.12 -2.59
C TYR A 63 17.15 7.58 -2.99
N ALA A 64 17.55 8.57 -2.17
CA ALA A 64 17.16 9.96 -2.36
C ALA A 64 18.02 10.77 -3.37
N LEU A 65 19.06 10.19 -3.98
CA LEU A 65 20.05 10.99 -4.73
C LEU A 65 20.00 10.92 -6.26
N ASN A 66 19.15 10.08 -6.87
CA ASN A 66 19.10 9.97 -8.33
C ASN A 66 17.65 10.08 -8.82
N HIS A 67 17.40 11.04 -9.72
CA HIS A 67 16.18 11.29 -10.51
C HIS A 67 15.39 12.55 -10.16
N LEU A 68 15.94 13.69 -10.58
CA LEU A 68 15.16 14.87 -10.92
C LEU A 68 15.57 15.33 -12.33
N ASN A 69 14.86 14.85 -13.36
CA ASN A 69 14.73 15.48 -14.68
C ASN A 69 13.96 14.56 -15.64
N GLN A 70 12.64 14.75 -15.72
CA GLN A 70 11.70 14.30 -16.76
C GLN A 70 10.32 14.81 -16.31
N SER A 71 9.45 15.47 -17.06
CA SER A 71 9.40 15.88 -18.47
C SER A 71 8.19 16.83 -18.61
N ILE A 72 8.36 18.05 -19.08
CA ILE A 72 7.25 18.89 -19.57
C ILE A 72 7.20 18.66 -21.09
N SER A 73 6.22 17.87 -21.55
CA SER A 73 6.03 17.55 -22.96
C SER A 73 5.37 18.73 -23.68
N ALA A 74 6.13 19.42 -24.53
CA ALA A 74 5.61 20.39 -25.48
C ALA A 74 4.83 19.67 -26.60
N ARG A 75 3.54 20.02 -26.80
CA ARG A 75 2.73 19.53 -27.93
C ARG A 75 2.41 20.65 -28.92
N LYS A 76 2.31 20.28 -30.20
CA LYS A 76 2.12 21.17 -31.36
C LYS A 76 0.74 21.87 -31.32
N PRO A 77 0.64 23.13 -31.80
CA PRO A 77 -0.62 23.84 -31.91
C PRO A 77 -1.58 23.19 -32.93
N VAL A 78 -2.88 23.36 -32.71
CA VAL A 78 -3.97 22.89 -33.59
C VAL A 78 -4.59 24.09 -34.30
N ASN A 79 -4.66 24.04 -35.63
CA ASN A 79 -5.33 25.07 -36.44
C ASN A 79 -6.81 24.69 -36.63
N ILE A 80 -7.72 25.63 -36.34
CA ILE A 80 -9.16 25.46 -36.57
C ILE A 80 -9.58 26.45 -37.66
N THR A 81 -10.18 25.95 -38.74
CA THR A 81 -10.74 26.77 -39.83
C THR A 81 -12.24 26.93 -39.62
N ILE A 82 -12.72 28.17 -39.52
CA ILE A 82 -14.16 28.48 -39.41
C ILE A 82 -14.62 29.08 -40.74
N THR A 83 -15.49 28.38 -41.45
CA THR A 83 -16.10 28.88 -42.69
C THR A 83 -17.47 29.47 -42.37
N ARG A 84 -17.62 30.79 -42.54
CA ARG A 84 -18.92 31.45 -42.39
C ARG A 84 -19.56 31.58 -43.77
N ILE A 85 -20.68 30.90 -43.98
CA ILE A 85 -21.43 30.98 -45.24
C ILE A 85 -22.58 31.96 -45.03
N ASN A 86 -22.52 33.12 -45.70
CA ASN A 86 -23.65 34.04 -45.79
C ASN A 86 -24.52 33.64 -46.98
N SER A 87 -25.80 33.35 -46.74
CA SER A 87 -26.72 32.78 -47.73
C SER A 87 -27.31 33.79 -48.73
N SER A 88 -26.85 35.04 -48.76
CA SER A 88 -27.45 36.10 -49.59
C SER A 88 -26.55 36.73 -50.64
N ASN A 89 -25.28 36.30 -50.77
CA ASN A 89 -24.40 36.65 -51.89
C ASN A 89 -23.31 35.58 -52.04
N GLN A 90 -23.01 35.16 -53.28
CA GLN A 90 -22.08 34.05 -53.61
C GLN A 90 -20.60 34.29 -53.25
N ASN A 91 -20.28 35.24 -52.38
CA ASN A 91 -18.91 35.52 -51.95
C ASN A 91 -18.65 34.88 -50.58
N SER A 92 -17.99 33.72 -50.57
CA SER A 92 -17.48 33.09 -49.36
C SER A 92 -16.21 33.82 -48.90
N MET A 93 -16.28 34.52 -47.76
CA MET A 93 -15.10 34.99 -47.05
C MET A 93 -14.66 33.92 -46.05
N THR A 94 -13.57 33.22 -46.35
CA THR A 94 -12.93 32.30 -45.41
C THR A 94 -12.06 33.11 -44.46
N THR A 95 -12.47 33.23 -43.19
CA THR A 95 -11.62 33.84 -42.16
C THR A 95 -10.93 32.73 -41.38
N THR A 96 -9.64 32.55 -41.62
CA THR A 96 -8.83 31.64 -40.80
C THR A 96 -8.47 32.34 -39.49
N VAL A 97 -9.18 32.03 -38.42
CA VAL A 97 -8.80 32.49 -37.08
C VAL A 97 -7.81 31.50 -36.50
N ASN A 98 -6.53 31.88 -36.43
CA ASN A 98 -5.54 31.14 -35.66
C ASN A 98 -5.81 31.35 -34.16
N VAL A 99 -6.72 30.56 -33.61
CA VAL A 99 -6.91 30.51 -32.16
C VAL A 99 -5.75 29.70 -31.59
N ASN A 100 -4.77 30.38 -30.97
CA ASN A 100 -3.80 29.73 -30.07
C ASN A 100 -4.56 29.22 -28.84
N LEU A 101 -5.29 28.12 -29.00
CA LEU A 101 -5.93 27.35 -27.92
C LEU A 101 -4.84 26.52 -27.21
N THR A 102 -3.78 27.18 -26.75
CA THR A 102 -2.69 26.53 -25.98
C THR A 102 -2.99 26.45 -24.49
N ARG A 103 -4.15 26.91 -24.02
CA ARG A 103 -4.53 26.75 -22.62
C ARG A 103 -5.20 25.39 -22.44
N LYS A 104 -4.39 24.36 -22.20
CA LYS A 104 -4.89 23.08 -21.66
C LYS A 104 -5.65 23.45 -20.37
N PHE A 105 -6.95 23.16 -20.34
CA PHE A 105 -7.67 23.17 -19.08
C PHE A 105 -7.09 22.04 -18.24
N LEU A 106 -6.43 22.41 -17.14
CA LEU A 106 -5.97 21.43 -16.16
C LEU A 106 -7.20 20.72 -15.58
N SER A 107 -7.13 19.40 -15.49
CA SER A 107 -8.15 18.62 -14.77
C SER A 107 -8.23 19.04 -13.29
N TYR A 108 -9.25 18.56 -12.56
CA TYR A 108 -9.30 18.72 -11.11
C TYR A 108 -8.01 18.19 -10.43
N TRP A 109 -7.54 17.00 -10.80
CA TRP A 109 -6.41 16.35 -10.13
C TRP A 109 -5.07 17.01 -10.45
N GLU A 110 -4.91 17.56 -11.65
CA GLU A 110 -3.76 18.40 -12.03
C GLU A 110 -3.76 19.72 -11.24
N LYS A 111 -4.90 20.41 -11.15
CA LYS A 111 -5.02 21.66 -10.38
C LYS A 111 -4.67 21.46 -8.90
N ASN A 112 -5.10 20.33 -8.34
CA ASN A 112 -4.84 20.00 -6.95
C ASN A 112 -3.49 19.33 -6.72
N ASN A 113 -2.71 19.03 -7.77
CA ASN A 113 -1.40 18.38 -7.71
C ASN A 113 -1.41 17.05 -6.92
N VAL A 114 -2.36 16.18 -7.24
CA VAL A 114 -2.49 14.83 -6.66
C VAL A 114 -1.80 13.80 -7.56
N ALA A 115 -1.00 12.90 -6.99
CA ALA A 115 -0.44 11.76 -7.74
C ALA A 115 -1.41 10.58 -7.75
N LEU A 116 -1.56 9.90 -8.90
CA LEU A 116 -2.24 8.62 -8.97
C LEU A 116 -1.21 7.47 -8.90
N VAL A 117 -1.45 6.53 -7.99
CA VAL A 117 -0.67 5.32 -7.80
C VAL A 117 -1.54 4.13 -8.17
N ILE A 118 -1.19 3.43 -9.24
CA ILE A 118 -1.86 2.19 -9.64
C ILE A 118 -1.03 1.01 -9.15
N HIS A 119 -1.58 0.25 -8.21
CA HIS A 119 -0.91 -0.88 -7.62
C HIS A 119 -1.36 -2.21 -8.22
N PHE A 120 -0.40 -2.95 -8.73
CA PHE A 120 -0.58 -4.31 -9.19
C PHE A 120 -0.21 -5.26 -8.05
N ASN A 121 -1.21 -5.91 -7.45
CA ASN A 121 -0.97 -6.98 -6.47
C ASN A 121 -0.43 -8.28 -7.12
N GLN A 122 -0.55 -8.39 -8.45
CA GLN A 122 -0.03 -9.47 -9.30
C GLN A 122 0.49 -8.88 -10.61
N ASN A 123 1.32 -9.61 -11.34
CA ASN A 123 2.05 -9.12 -12.52
C ASN A 123 1.23 -8.97 -13.81
N TYR A 124 -0.01 -8.48 -13.72
CA TYR A 124 -0.87 -8.17 -14.87
C TYR A 124 -0.45 -6.89 -15.62
N TYR A 125 0.85 -6.68 -15.82
CA TYR A 125 1.44 -5.47 -16.39
C TYR A 125 1.07 -5.20 -17.85
N GLN A 126 0.53 -6.19 -18.57
CA GLN A 126 -0.07 -6.00 -19.89
C GLN A 126 -1.21 -4.96 -19.89
N ARG A 127 -1.80 -4.65 -18.72
CA ARG A 127 -2.85 -3.63 -18.56
C ARG A 127 -2.30 -2.20 -18.50
N ILE A 128 -0.99 -2.00 -18.33
CA ILE A 128 -0.38 -0.68 -18.15
C ILE A 128 -0.68 0.25 -19.31
N ASP A 129 -0.54 -0.22 -20.56
CA ASP A 129 -0.70 0.62 -21.74
C ASP A 129 -2.09 1.24 -21.81
N PHE A 130 -3.13 0.46 -21.50
CA PHE A 130 -4.49 0.96 -21.38
C PHE A 130 -4.65 1.96 -20.22
N LEU A 131 -4.16 1.61 -19.03
CA LEU A 131 -4.29 2.43 -17.83
C LEU A 131 -3.51 3.76 -17.90
N THR A 132 -2.64 3.96 -18.91
CA THR A 132 -2.02 5.26 -19.17
C THR A 132 -3.02 6.36 -19.51
N ILE A 133 -4.27 6.02 -19.86
CA ILE A 133 -5.35 6.99 -20.06
C ILE A 133 -5.57 7.91 -18.85
N TYR A 134 -5.29 7.45 -17.63
CA TYR A 134 -5.39 8.29 -16.43
C TYR A 134 -4.41 9.47 -16.42
N ARG A 135 -3.39 9.50 -17.30
CA ARG A 135 -2.51 10.66 -17.48
C ARG A 135 -3.23 11.87 -18.10
N GLU A 136 -4.43 11.68 -18.63
CA GLU A 136 -5.30 12.80 -19.00
C GLU A 136 -5.83 13.54 -17.78
N LEU A 137 -6.02 12.82 -16.67
CA LEU A 137 -6.54 13.37 -15.42
C LEU A 137 -5.45 13.76 -14.43
N PHE A 138 -4.36 13.01 -14.30
CA PHE A 138 -3.39 13.25 -13.23
C PHE A 138 -2.09 13.86 -13.74
N PRO A 139 -1.42 14.72 -12.94
CA PRO A 139 -0.10 15.24 -13.27
C PRO A 139 0.95 14.12 -13.39
N ILE A 140 0.75 13.01 -12.67
CA ILE A 140 1.52 11.78 -12.81
C ILE A 140 0.66 10.56 -12.52
N VAL A 141 0.96 9.46 -13.23
CA VAL A 141 0.45 8.13 -12.93
C VAL A 141 1.65 7.21 -12.73
N ILE A 142 1.74 6.64 -11.53
CA ILE A 142 2.85 5.80 -11.08
C ILE A 142 2.33 4.37 -10.95
N PHE A 143 2.87 3.45 -11.73
CA PHE A 143 2.55 2.04 -11.63
C PHE A 143 3.50 1.37 -10.63
N THR A 144 2.98 0.54 -9.74
CA THR A 144 3.75 -0.17 -8.71
C THR A 144 3.39 -1.65 -8.70
N GLY A 145 4.30 -2.51 -8.26
CA GLY A 145 4.00 -3.94 -8.15
C GLY A 145 5.17 -4.80 -7.67
N PRO A 146 4.92 -6.10 -7.44
CA PRO A 146 5.86 -7.01 -6.80
C PRO A 146 7.01 -7.45 -7.70
N ASP A 147 6.85 -7.43 -9.02
CA ASP A 147 7.83 -7.94 -9.98
C ASP A 147 8.56 -6.79 -10.71
N PRO A 148 9.83 -6.95 -11.09
CA PRO A 148 10.55 -5.95 -11.87
C PRO A 148 9.93 -5.73 -13.26
N HIS A 149 9.72 -4.46 -13.65
CA HIS A 149 9.27 -4.10 -15.00
C HIS A 149 9.66 -2.65 -15.32
N SER A 150 9.99 -2.34 -16.58
CA SER A 150 10.54 -1.02 -16.98
C SER A 150 9.60 0.17 -16.72
N LYS A 151 8.29 -0.07 -16.68
CA LYS A 151 7.25 0.93 -16.41
C LYS A 151 6.73 0.92 -14.96
N VAL A 152 7.26 0.04 -14.11
CA VAL A 152 6.71 -0.22 -12.77
C VAL A 152 7.77 0.07 -11.71
N LEU A 153 7.41 0.86 -10.72
CA LEU A 153 8.20 0.95 -9.50
C LEU A 153 8.09 -0.37 -8.75
N HIS A 154 9.16 -1.14 -8.79
CA HIS A 154 9.25 -2.43 -8.11
C HIS A 154 9.19 -2.24 -6.59
N CYS A 155 8.24 -2.91 -5.94
CA CYS A 155 8.16 -3.04 -4.49
C CYS A 155 8.09 -4.52 -4.14
N PRO A 156 9.23 -5.17 -3.83
CA PRO A 156 9.23 -6.53 -3.32
C PRO A 156 8.62 -6.47 -1.93
N ASP A 157 7.35 -6.82 -1.84
CA ASP A 157 6.64 -6.88 -0.56
C ASP A 157 6.94 -8.20 0.17
N GLY A 158 7.37 -9.24 -0.55
CA GLY A 158 7.57 -10.59 -0.01
C GLY A 158 6.25 -11.28 0.40
N GLY A 159 5.11 -10.62 0.17
CA GLY A 159 3.78 -11.00 0.63
C GLY A 159 2.78 -11.25 -0.49
N LYS A 160 3.21 -11.21 -1.77
CA LYS A 160 2.34 -11.43 -2.94
C LYS A 160 1.13 -10.47 -2.97
N GLY A 161 1.36 -9.20 -2.67
CA GLY A 161 0.34 -8.16 -2.55
C GLY A 161 -0.12 -7.89 -1.12
N SER A 162 0.24 -8.74 -0.14
CA SER A 162 -0.24 -8.61 1.25
C SER A 162 0.20 -7.32 1.95
N TYR A 163 1.21 -6.61 1.45
CA TYR A 163 1.76 -5.41 2.07
C TYR A 163 1.82 -4.23 1.10
N ALA A 164 0.74 -4.02 0.34
CA ALA A 164 0.63 -2.96 -0.66
C ALA A 164 0.99 -1.54 -0.15
N TYR A 165 0.85 -1.27 1.15
CA TYR A 165 1.28 -0.01 1.78
C TYR A 165 2.80 0.27 1.65
N ILE A 166 3.63 -0.75 1.44
CA ILE A 166 5.06 -0.59 1.14
C ILE A 166 5.24 0.15 -0.19
N CYS A 167 4.43 -0.19 -1.22
CA CYS A 167 4.49 0.50 -2.50
C CYS A 167 4.13 1.98 -2.36
N LEU A 168 3.06 2.30 -1.62
CA LEU A 168 2.71 3.69 -1.38
C LEU A 168 3.84 4.44 -0.66
N THR A 169 4.44 3.80 0.35
CA THR A 169 5.59 4.37 1.09
C THR A 169 6.77 4.67 0.17
N ARG A 170 7.10 3.76 -0.77
CA ARG A 170 8.16 3.99 -1.77
C ARG A 170 7.81 5.12 -2.73
N VAL A 171 6.56 5.18 -3.20
CA VAL A 171 6.11 6.27 -4.08
C VAL A 171 6.25 7.61 -3.38
N VAL A 172 5.75 7.75 -2.15
CA VAL A 172 5.80 9.00 -1.40
C VAL A 172 7.25 9.44 -1.15
N ALA A 173 8.16 8.49 -0.93
CA ALA A 173 9.59 8.78 -0.77
C ALA A 173 10.23 9.28 -2.08
N GLN A 174 9.91 8.66 -3.21
CA GLN A 174 10.51 8.98 -4.51
C GLN A 174 9.88 10.21 -5.17
N TYR A 175 8.62 10.50 -4.87
CA TYR A 175 7.82 11.55 -5.48
C TYR A 175 7.24 12.49 -4.41
N PRO A 176 8.04 13.21 -3.61
CA PRO A 176 7.55 13.89 -2.40
C PRO A 176 6.71 15.15 -2.67
N ASN A 177 6.71 15.70 -3.89
CA ASN A 177 6.21 17.05 -4.19
C ASN A 177 4.70 17.13 -4.52
N TYR A 178 3.93 16.09 -4.22
CA TYR A 178 2.47 16.07 -4.42
C TYR A 178 1.71 16.42 -3.12
N THR A 179 0.54 17.04 -3.27
CA THR A 179 -0.33 17.44 -2.15
C THR A 179 -1.09 16.26 -1.54
N GLY A 180 -1.18 15.16 -2.28
CA GLY A 180 -1.68 13.88 -1.82
C GLY A 180 -1.49 12.78 -2.86
N TYR A 181 -1.76 11.55 -2.45
CA TYR A 181 -1.53 10.35 -3.24
C TYR A 181 -2.81 9.51 -3.23
N LEU A 182 -3.43 9.35 -4.39
CA LEU A 182 -4.54 8.42 -4.59
C LEU A 182 -3.97 7.09 -5.06
N MET A 183 -4.01 6.08 -4.22
CA MET A 183 -3.66 4.70 -4.55
C MET A 183 -4.91 3.91 -4.89
N ALA A 184 -4.87 3.13 -5.97
CA ALA A 184 -5.90 2.17 -6.32
C ALA A 184 -5.26 0.88 -6.84
N HIS A 185 -5.86 -0.27 -6.52
CA HIS A 185 -5.49 -1.53 -7.16
C HIS A 185 -5.82 -1.47 -8.66
N PHE A 186 -5.03 -2.19 -9.46
CA PHE A 186 -5.13 -2.19 -10.91
C PHE A 186 -6.50 -2.65 -11.44
N ASP A 187 -7.25 -3.43 -10.67
CA ASP A 187 -8.60 -3.93 -10.96
C ASP A 187 -9.70 -3.12 -10.25
N VAL A 188 -9.36 -1.97 -9.65
CA VAL A 188 -10.31 -0.96 -9.19
C VAL A 188 -10.50 0.12 -10.25
N LEU A 189 -11.75 0.51 -10.46
CA LEU A 189 -12.13 1.68 -11.22
C LEU A 189 -12.67 2.76 -10.29
N PRO A 190 -11.87 3.80 -9.99
CA PRO A 190 -12.35 4.98 -9.30
C PRO A 190 -13.33 5.76 -10.17
N ILE A 191 -14.45 6.20 -9.58
CA ILE A 191 -15.38 7.13 -10.23
C ILE A 191 -14.89 8.55 -9.95
N PHE A 192 -13.92 9.02 -10.75
CA PHE A 192 -13.18 10.26 -10.44
C PHE A 192 -14.09 11.47 -10.23
N TYR A 193 -15.09 11.70 -11.07
CA TYR A 193 -16.06 12.81 -10.88
C TYR A 193 -16.87 12.75 -9.57
N ASN A 194 -16.96 11.59 -8.91
CA ASN A 194 -17.54 11.50 -7.56
C ASN A 194 -16.50 11.74 -6.47
N LEU A 195 -15.26 11.29 -6.70
CA LEU A 195 -14.13 11.54 -5.80
C LEU A 195 -13.68 13.01 -5.76
N GLU A 196 -13.85 13.75 -6.86
CA GLU A 196 -13.54 15.19 -6.96
C GLU A 196 -14.35 16.05 -5.97
N LYS A 197 -15.46 15.52 -5.47
CA LYS A 197 -16.33 16.17 -4.46
C LYS A 197 -15.86 15.93 -3.03
N LYS A 198 -14.86 15.08 -2.81
CA LYS A 198 -14.37 14.69 -1.49
C LYS A 198 -13.24 15.63 -1.06
N ASP A 199 -13.11 15.85 0.24
CA ASP A 199 -12.11 16.75 0.81
C ASP A 199 -10.71 16.11 0.78
N LEU A 200 -9.81 16.71 -0.01
CA LEU A 200 -8.41 16.29 -0.18
C LEU A 200 -7.53 16.51 1.08
N ASN A 201 -8.05 17.13 2.13
CA ASN A 201 -7.34 17.21 3.41
C ASN A 201 -7.59 15.98 4.29
N ARG A 202 -8.48 15.07 3.90
CA ARG A 202 -8.90 13.91 4.69
C ARG A 202 -8.40 12.62 4.07
N ILE A 203 -8.17 11.62 4.90
CA ILE A 203 -7.83 10.27 4.44
C ILE A 203 -9.06 9.68 3.76
N TRP A 204 -8.91 9.05 2.60
CA TRP A 204 -10.01 8.30 1.98
C TRP A 204 -9.68 6.81 2.00
N ILE A 205 -10.65 6.01 2.39
CA ILE A 205 -10.51 4.55 2.52
C ILE A 205 -11.90 3.92 2.39
N PRO A 206 -12.04 2.69 1.85
CA PRO A 206 -13.29 1.95 1.96
C PRO A 206 -13.73 1.81 3.43
N MET A 207 -15.01 1.55 3.65
CA MET A 207 -15.61 1.40 4.97
C MET A 207 -14.72 0.62 5.94
N ILE A 208 -14.46 1.21 7.11
CA ILE A 208 -13.70 0.58 8.19
C ILE A 208 -14.69 -0.16 9.08
N ASN A 209 -14.57 -1.48 9.11
CA ASN A 209 -15.29 -2.35 10.02
C ASN A 209 -14.50 -2.47 11.33
N LEU A 210 -15.16 -2.23 12.45
CA LEU A 210 -14.60 -2.43 13.79
C LEU A 210 -15.15 -3.72 14.37
N THR A 211 -14.34 -4.75 14.37
CA THR A 211 -14.71 -6.10 14.83
C THR A 211 -14.34 -6.29 16.28
N ASP A 212 -15.28 -6.78 17.10
CA ASP A 212 -14.96 -7.24 18.45
C ASP A 212 -13.90 -8.36 18.37
N PRO A 213 -12.81 -8.31 19.15
CA PRO A 213 -11.77 -9.34 19.11
C PRO A 213 -12.29 -10.79 19.28
N SER A 214 -13.38 -10.98 20.03
CA SER A 214 -14.03 -12.28 20.21
C SER A 214 -14.74 -12.82 18.97
N LYS A 215 -15.02 -11.94 18.00
CA LYS A 215 -15.72 -12.25 16.74
C LYS A 215 -14.77 -12.23 15.52
N ALA A 216 -13.47 -12.06 15.73
CA ALA A 216 -12.48 -11.96 14.67
C ALA A 216 -12.07 -13.35 14.14
N ASN A 217 -13.00 -14.05 13.51
CA ASN A 217 -12.82 -15.41 12.99
C ASN A 217 -12.64 -15.51 11.47
N ASP A 218 -12.74 -14.39 10.75
CA ASP A 218 -12.51 -14.34 9.31
C ASP A 218 -11.05 -14.67 8.93
N TRP A 219 -10.83 -15.06 7.67
CA TRP A 219 -9.51 -15.47 7.18
C TRP A 219 -8.44 -14.38 7.35
N GLN A 220 -8.83 -13.10 7.22
CA GLN A 220 -7.92 -11.98 7.42
C GLN A 220 -7.35 -11.94 8.84
N TRP A 221 -8.13 -12.36 9.83
CA TRP A 221 -7.72 -12.36 11.24
C TRP A 221 -7.02 -13.65 11.66
N THR A 222 -7.39 -14.78 11.07
CA THR A 222 -6.82 -16.10 11.40
C THR A 222 -5.51 -16.41 10.68
N ALA A 223 -5.20 -15.69 9.60
CA ALA A 223 -3.92 -15.80 8.91
C ALA A 223 -2.73 -15.30 9.78
N PRO A 224 -1.48 -15.74 9.52
CA PRO A 224 -0.30 -15.29 10.28
C PRO A 224 -0.08 -13.77 10.25
N HIS A 225 -0.41 -13.11 9.14
CA HIS A 225 -0.37 -11.65 8.97
C HIS A 225 -1.62 -10.92 9.51
N GLY A 226 -2.52 -11.66 10.16
CA GLY A 226 -3.77 -11.19 10.74
C GLY A 226 -3.64 -10.75 12.20
N LYS A 227 -4.40 -11.39 13.10
CA LYS A 227 -4.47 -11.02 14.51
C LYS A 227 -3.12 -11.12 15.21
N GLN A 228 -2.32 -12.15 14.93
CA GLN A 228 -0.99 -12.32 15.52
C GLN A 228 -0.07 -11.14 15.17
N ALA A 229 -0.01 -10.78 13.89
CA ALA A 229 0.74 -9.62 13.41
C ALA A 229 0.21 -8.31 14.02
N PHE A 230 -1.11 -8.17 14.14
CA PHE A 230 -1.74 -7.00 14.74
C PHE A 230 -1.39 -6.85 16.23
N ASP A 231 -1.44 -7.94 17.00
CA ASP A 231 -1.06 -7.96 18.41
C ASP A 231 0.42 -7.59 18.58
N GLY A 232 1.30 -8.09 17.70
CA GLY A 232 2.73 -7.74 17.66
C GLY A 232 2.97 -6.26 17.35
N PHE A 233 2.28 -5.74 16.34
CA PHE A 233 2.28 -4.32 15.97
C PHE A 233 1.83 -3.44 17.14
N PHE A 234 0.71 -3.76 17.78
CA PHE A 234 0.20 -3.01 18.93
C PHE A 234 1.09 -3.12 20.17
N SER A 235 1.71 -4.27 20.41
CA SER A 235 2.68 -4.45 21.48
C SER A 235 3.90 -3.57 21.28
N THR A 236 4.46 -3.54 20.06
CA THR A 236 5.59 -2.69 19.69
C THR A 236 5.25 -1.21 19.85
N LEU A 237 4.06 -0.81 19.40
CA LEU A 237 3.55 0.55 19.55
C LEU A 237 3.41 0.96 21.03
N ARG A 238 2.83 0.08 21.87
CA ARG A 238 2.67 0.29 23.32
C ARG A 238 3.98 0.35 24.07
N ASN A 239 4.97 -0.45 23.69
CA ASN A 239 6.28 -0.38 24.31
C ASN A 239 6.98 0.93 23.94
N SER A 240 6.85 1.37 22.69
CA SER A 240 7.45 2.62 22.21
C SER A 240 6.83 3.87 22.85
N SER A 241 5.52 3.83 23.16
CA SER A 241 4.82 4.97 23.77
C SER A 241 5.28 5.30 25.19
N ARG A 242 5.87 4.34 25.93
CA ARG A 242 6.37 4.56 27.29
C ARG A 242 7.41 5.67 27.38
N ASN A 243 8.20 5.83 26.32
CA ASN A 243 9.33 6.76 26.28
C ASN A 243 9.23 7.79 25.14
N ASN A 244 8.11 7.83 24.41
CA ASN A 244 7.96 8.71 23.26
C ASN A 244 6.50 9.16 23.09
N SER A 245 6.30 10.47 23.26
CA SER A 245 4.98 11.11 23.22
C SER A 245 4.27 10.99 21.87
N LEU A 246 5.00 10.85 20.77
CA LEU A 246 4.41 10.65 19.45
C LEU A 246 3.68 9.30 19.36
N TYR A 247 4.31 8.22 19.84
CA TYR A 247 3.65 6.91 19.89
C TYR A 247 2.52 6.87 20.93
N SER A 248 2.64 7.63 22.02
CA SER A 248 1.51 7.82 22.97
C SER A 248 0.32 8.47 22.27
N LYS A 249 0.55 9.54 21.51
CA LYS A 249 -0.50 10.21 20.71
C LYS A 249 -1.19 9.23 19.75
N TYR A 250 -0.44 8.38 19.05
CA TYR A 250 -1.04 7.38 18.15
C TYR A 250 -1.94 6.40 18.91
N LEU A 251 -1.49 5.88 20.06
CA LEU A 251 -2.33 4.99 20.87
C LEU A 251 -3.59 5.70 21.37
N ASP A 252 -3.48 6.93 21.84
CA ASP A 252 -4.64 7.71 22.31
C ASP A 252 -5.65 7.93 21.18
N ASN A 253 -5.17 8.25 19.97
CA ASN A 253 -5.99 8.37 18.78
C ASN A 253 -6.70 7.05 18.46
N TYR A 254 -5.98 5.94 18.48
CA TYR A 254 -6.56 4.63 18.21
C TYR A 254 -7.61 4.26 19.25
N MET A 255 -7.31 4.42 20.54
CA MET A 255 -8.26 4.11 21.62
C MET A 255 -9.52 4.97 21.53
N ARG A 256 -9.39 6.23 21.10
CA ARG A 256 -10.54 7.12 20.85
C ARG A 256 -11.40 6.67 19.67
N ASN A 257 -10.78 6.15 18.60
CA ASN A 257 -11.46 5.84 17.35
C ASN A 257 -11.96 4.38 17.24
N ALA A 258 -11.24 3.43 17.82
CA ALA A 258 -11.53 1.99 17.75
C ALA A 258 -11.78 1.35 19.12
N GLY A 259 -11.33 1.98 20.21
CA GLY A 259 -11.30 1.35 21.52
C GLY A 259 -10.46 0.07 21.48
N LYS A 260 -11.08 -1.05 21.87
CA LYS A 260 -10.44 -2.39 21.81
C LYS A 260 -10.77 -3.17 20.54
N ASN A 261 -11.58 -2.61 19.63
CA ASN A 261 -12.00 -3.30 18.43
C ASN A 261 -10.85 -3.40 17.43
N LEU A 262 -10.93 -4.39 16.55
CA LEU A 262 -9.97 -4.68 15.50
C LEU A 262 -10.46 -4.09 14.16
N PRO A 263 -9.65 -3.28 13.46
CA PRO A 263 -10.07 -2.56 12.28
C PRO A 263 -9.79 -3.38 11.02
N LEU A 264 -10.74 -3.38 10.09
CA LEU A 264 -10.60 -4.03 8.79
C LEU A 264 -11.22 -3.16 7.69
N SER A 265 -10.56 -3.06 6.55
CA SER A 265 -11.09 -2.41 5.34
C SER A 265 -10.54 -3.09 4.09
N PHE A 266 -11.34 -3.26 3.04
CA PHE A 266 -10.91 -3.88 1.78
C PHE A 266 -9.71 -3.18 1.12
N SER A 267 -9.46 -1.90 1.43
CA SER A 267 -8.20 -1.20 1.11
C SER A 267 -7.75 -1.21 -0.37
N ASP A 268 -8.64 -1.57 -1.29
CA ASP A 268 -8.34 -1.60 -2.73
C ASP A 268 -8.17 -0.19 -3.33
N ILE A 269 -8.59 0.84 -2.59
CA ILE A 269 -8.37 2.26 -2.90
C ILE A 269 -8.04 3.00 -1.60
N PHE A 270 -7.14 3.97 -1.66
CA PHE A 270 -6.71 4.75 -0.51
C PHE A 270 -6.20 6.13 -0.95
N TYR A 271 -6.62 7.19 -0.26
CA TYR A 271 -6.07 8.53 -0.48
C TYR A 271 -5.31 9.00 0.76
N LEU A 272 -4.04 9.35 0.55
CA LEU A 272 -3.13 9.88 1.57
C LEU A 272 -2.87 11.37 1.35
N PRO A 273 -3.43 12.28 2.16
CA PRO A 273 -3.07 13.69 2.16
C PRO A 273 -1.60 13.90 2.57
N LYS A 274 -0.94 14.90 1.99
CA LYS A 274 0.47 15.23 2.29
C LYS A 274 0.72 15.47 3.79
N ARG A 275 -0.25 16.03 4.52
CA ARG A 275 -0.12 16.32 5.96
C ARG A 275 0.05 15.06 6.82
N PHE A 276 -0.32 13.88 6.34
CA PHE A 276 -0.19 12.61 7.05
C PHE A 276 1.05 11.81 6.64
N VAL A 277 1.86 12.29 5.69
CA VAL A 277 3.00 11.54 5.14
C VAL A 277 4.05 11.19 6.20
N SER A 278 4.35 12.08 7.13
CA SER A 278 5.33 11.81 8.19
C SER A 278 4.86 10.70 9.13
N ASP A 279 3.58 10.74 9.55
CA ASP A 279 2.98 9.69 10.38
C ASP A 279 2.89 8.36 9.62
N TRP A 280 2.55 8.44 8.32
CA TRP A 280 2.50 7.29 7.43
C TRP A 280 3.82 6.51 7.41
N PHE A 281 4.97 7.19 7.21
CA PHE A 281 6.28 6.54 7.22
C PHE A 281 6.59 5.81 8.53
N ILE A 282 6.27 6.43 9.67
CA ILE A 282 6.54 5.85 10.99
C ILE A 282 5.68 4.59 11.20
N LEU A 283 4.40 4.68 10.85
CA LEU A 283 3.46 3.60 11.10
C LEU A 283 3.63 2.45 10.10
N THR A 284 3.92 2.71 8.82
CA THR A 284 4.17 1.64 7.84
C THR A 284 5.44 0.86 8.11
N ASP A 285 6.48 1.49 8.65
CA ASP A 285 7.68 0.79 9.10
C ASP A 285 7.35 -0.20 10.24
N LEU A 286 6.56 0.22 11.23
CA LEU A 286 6.10 -0.65 12.30
C LEU A 286 5.21 -1.80 11.79
N MET A 287 4.30 -1.52 10.84
CA MET A 287 3.46 -2.57 10.24
C MET A 287 4.30 -3.61 9.49
N LEU A 288 5.29 -3.16 8.72
CA LEU A 288 6.16 -4.03 7.95
C LEU A 288 6.98 -4.94 8.87
N GLN A 289 7.55 -4.39 9.94
CA GLN A 289 8.32 -5.16 10.94
C GLN A 289 7.48 -6.27 11.60
N ASN A 290 6.16 -6.09 11.65
CA ASN A 290 5.22 -7.05 12.23
C ASN A 290 4.46 -7.85 11.18
N HIS A 291 4.77 -7.69 9.88
CA HIS A 291 4.11 -8.37 8.77
C HIS A 291 2.58 -8.21 8.77
N LEU A 292 2.09 -7.00 9.07
CA LEU A 292 0.65 -6.74 9.18
C LEU A 292 0.00 -6.70 7.80
N PHE A 293 -1.07 -7.45 7.59
CA PHE A 293 -1.82 -7.50 6.35
C PHE A 293 -2.42 -6.15 5.97
N LEU A 294 -2.42 -5.81 4.67
CA LEU A 294 -2.82 -4.49 4.18
C LEU A 294 -4.24 -4.07 4.61
N GLU A 295 -5.22 -4.99 4.59
CA GLU A 295 -6.62 -4.65 4.89
C GLU A 295 -6.81 -4.23 6.35
N ILE A 296 -5.93 -4.74 7.22
CA ILE A 296 -5.84 -4.35 8.63
C ILE A 296 -4.96 -3.11 8.75
N GLY A 297 -3.84 -3.07 8.02
CA GLY A 297 -2.83 -2.03 8.11
C GLY A 297 -3.30 -0.65 7.68
N PHE A 298 -3.92 -0.52 6.50
CA PHE A 298 -4.49 0.75 6.05
C PHE A 298 -5.58 1.25 6.99
N ALA A 299 -6.43 0.35 7.49
CA ALA A 299 -7.47 0.70 8.45
C ALA A 299 -6.87 1.17 9.79
N ALA A 300 -5.97 0.39 10.38
CA ALA A 300 -5.32 0.71 11.66
C ALA A 300 -4.55 2.04 11.59
N THR A 301 -3.74 2.23 10.55
CA THR A 301 -2.95 3.48 10.39
C THR A 301 -3.83 4.70 10.20
N SER A 302 -4.93 4.58 9.46
CA SER A 302 -5.90 5.67 9.35
C SER A 302 -6.41 6.10 10.73
N LEU A 303 -6.78 5.14 11.60
CA LEU A 303 -7.29 5.45 12.95
C LEU A 303 -6.21 5.97 13.91
N LEU A 304 -4.95 5.56 13.72
CA LEU A 304 -3.79 6.02 14.51
C LEU A 304 -3.39 7.47 14.15
N MET A 305 -3.44 7.83 12.87
CA MET A 305 -3.05 9.16 12.39
C MET A 305 -4.08 10.24 12.74
N THR A 306 -5.36 9.88 12.86
CA THR A 306 -6.44 10.85 13.07
C THR A 306 -6.69 11.18 14.53
N SER A 307 -6.54 12.45 14.87
CA SER A 307 -6.70 12.98 16.23
C SER A 307 -8.15 13.20 16.65
N THR A 308 -9.06 13.28 15.69
CA THR A 308 -10.48 13.53 15.94
C THR A 308 -11.32 12.31 15.58
N THR A 309 -12.64 12.41 15.77
CA THR A 309 -13.59 11.37 15.35
C THR A 309 -13.43 11.04 13.86
N ILE A 310 -13.56 9.77 13.50
CA ILE A 310 -13.47 9.25 12.12
C ILE A 310 -14.19 10.17 11.11
N SER A 311 -15.41 10.61 11.42
CA SER A 311 -16.24 11.46 10.54
C SER A 311 -15.66 12.85 10.21
N LYS A 312 -14.62 13.30 10.90
CA LYS A 312 -13.95 14.59 10.66
C LYS A 312 -12.68 14.48 9.83
N GLU A 313 -11.94 13.38 9.94
CA GLU A 313 -10.63 13.24 9.28
C GLU A 313 -10.55 12.10 8.24
N ILE A 314 -11.53 11.19 8.24
CA ILE A 314 -11.60 10.05 7.32
C ILE A 314 -12.89 10.12 6.52
N ILE A 315 -12.78 10.00 5.20
CA ILE A 315 -13.92 9.82 4.29
C ILE A 315 -13.99 8.33 3.96
N GLN A 316 -15.07 7.69 4.38
CA GLN A 316 -15.34 6.31 3.98
C GLN A 316 -15.92 6.30 2.57
N LEU A 317 -15.26 5.57 1.67
CA LEU A 317 -15.64 5.44 0.27
C LEU A 317 -16.65 4.32 0.09
N ASN A 318 -17.69 4.57 -0.71
CA ASN A 318 -18.68 3.57 -1.05
C ASN A 318 -18.24 2.80 -2.31
N GLY A 319 -18.00 1.50 -2.16
CA GLY A 319 -17.54 0.62 -3.23
C GLY A 319 -18.58 -0.41 -3.63
N GLU A 320 -18.56 -0.82 -4.90
CA GLU A 320 -19.34 -1.96 -5.38
C GLU A 320 -18.42 -3.01 -6.02
N THR A 321 -18.66 -4.29 -5.71
CA THR A 321 -18.01 -5.39 -6.42
C THR A 321 -18.69 -5.60 -7.77
N TRP A 322 -17.91 -5.64 -8.84
CA TRP A 322 -18.40 -5.88 -10.18
C TRP A 322 -18.80 -7.35 -10.36
N SER A 323 -20.08 -7.63 -10.64
CA SER A 323 -20.60 -9.01 -10.85
C SER A 323 -20.74 -9.41 -12.34
N GLY A 324 -20.25 -8.57 -13.27
CA GLY A 324 -20.11 -8.90 -14.70
C GLY A 324 -21.38 -8.80 -15.54
N LYS A 325 -22.57 -8.79 -14.93
CA LYS A 325 -23.85 -8.79 -15.67
C LYS A 325 -24.49 -7.39 -15.90
N ASP A 326 -24.13 -6.36 -15.13
CA ASP A 326 -24.88 -5.08 -15.09
C ASP A 326 -24.06 -3.83 -15.47
N LEU A 327 -23.34 -3.91 -16.59
CA LEU A 327 -22.33 -2.91 -17.01
C LEU A 327 -22.89 -1.52 -17.35
N ILE A 328 -24.15 -1.44 -17.80
CA ILE A 328 -24.72 -0.19 -18.34
C ILE A 328 -25.81 0.40 -17.43
N ILE A 329 -26.53 -0.45 -16.69
CA ILE A 329 -27.67 -0.04 -15.86
C ILE A 329 -27.21 0.53 -14.50
N SER A 330 -26.12 0.00 -13.93
CA SER A 330 -25.70 0.34 -12.56
C SER A 330 -25.13 1.76 -12.42
N VAL A 331 -24.47 2.30 -13.45
CA VAL A 331 -23.68 3.54 -13.33
C VAL A 331 -24.53 4.80 -13.57
N ARG A 332 -25.57 4.72 -14.40
CA ARG A 332 -26.45 5.86 -14.65
C ARG A 332 -27.41 6.15 -13.49
N GLY A 333 -27.65 5.18 -12.60
CA GLY A 333 -28.61 5.30 -11.50
C GLY A 333 -28.01 5.51 -10.11
N LYS A 334 -26.71 5.26 -9.92
CA LYS A 334 -26.10 5.26 -8.58
C LYS A 334 -25.12 6.41 -8.39
N ASN A 335 -25.64 7.58 -8.04
CA ASN A 335 -24.84 8.78 -7.74
C ASN A 335 -23.93 8.64 -6.51
N ASN A 336 -24.06 7.56 -5.75
CA ASN A 336 -23.37 7.37 -4.48
C ASN A 336 -22.22 6.34 -4.52
N VAL A 337 -21.84 5.83 -5.69
CA VAL A 337 -20.71 4.88 -5.82
C VAL A 337 -19.43 5.64 -6.11
N ASP A 338 -18.42 5.44 -5.28
CA ASP A 338 -17.11 6.09 -5.39
C ASP A 338 -16.12 5.26 -6.21
N PHE A 339 -16.26 3.92 -6.21
CA PHE A 339 -15.43 3.02 -7.00
C PHE A 339 -16.11 1.67 -7.28
N HIS A 340 -15.64 0.99 -8.32
CA HIS A 340 -15.95 -0.42 -8.56
C HIS A 340 -14.70 -1.29 -8.43
N HIS A 341 -14.83 -2.46 -7.82
CA HIS A 341 -13.76 -3.45 -7.69
C HIS A 341 -14.00 -4.65 -8.64
N ARG A 342 -12.91 -5.32 -9.07
CA ARG A 342 -12.87 -6.47 -10.00
C ARG A 342 -13.18 -6.13 -11.46
N ILE A 343 -12.58 -5.07 -11.97
CA ILE A 343 -12.66 -4.72 -13.39
C ILE A 343 -11.75 -5.64 -14.20
N ASP A 344 -12.31 -6.27 -15.23
CA ASP A 344 -11.52 -6.99 -16.24
C ASP A 344 -11.13 -6.06 -17.40
N HIS A 345 -9.95 -5.48 -17.31
CA HIS A 345 -9.42 -4.57 -18.34
C HIS A 345 -9.13 -5.22 -19.69
N GLN A 346 -9.29 -6.54 -19.86
CA GLN A 346 -9.17 -7.18 -21.18
C GLN A 346 -10.44 -7.06 -22.01
N SER A 347 -11.59 -6.82 -21.37
CA SER A 347 -12.85 -6.61 -22.06
C SER A 347 -12.88 -5.23 -22.71
N LYS A 348 -13.08 -5.17 -24.04
CA LYS A 348 -13.30 -3.91 -24.78
C LYS A 348 -14.42 -3.07 -24.15
N LEU A 349 -15.43 -3.74 -23.59
CA LEU A 349 -16.55 -3.10 -22.95
C LEU A 349 -16.13 -2.38 -21.66
N HIS A 350 -15.27 -3.00 -20.83
CA HIS A 350 -14.70 -2.35 -19.66
C HIS A 350 -13.75 -1.21 -20.06
N GLN A 351 -12.94 -1.38 -21.11
CA GLN A 351 -12.05 -0.32 -21.59
C GLN A 351 -12.83 0.92 -22.02
N SER A 352 -13.85 0.76 -22.87
CA SER A 352 -14.75 1.85 -23.28
C SER A 352 -15.44 2.50 -22.07
N PHE A 353 -15.75 1.71 -21.04
CA PHE A 353 -16.35 2.25 -19.83
C PHE A 353 -15.37 3.12 -19.03
N VAL A 354 -14.13 2.66 -18.82
CA VAL A 354 -13.07 3.44 -18.18
C VAL A 354 -12.78 4.73 -18.97
N GLU A 355 -12.71 4.66 -20.30
CA GLU A 355 -12.60 5.84 -21.17
C GLU A 355 -13.73 6.85 -20.91
N SER A 356 -14.96 6.35 -20.76
CA SER A 356 -16.12 7.20 -20.49
C SER A 356 -16.04 7.91 -19.13
N ILE A 357 -15.51 7.24 -18.09
CA ILE A 357 -15.29 7.82 -16.77
C ILE A 357 -14.23 8.91 -16.83
N VAL A 358 -13.12 8.67 -17.55
CA VAL A 358 -12.07 9.67 -17.76
C VAL A 358 -12.61 10.90 -18.48
N ARG A 359 -13.33 10.71 -19.60
CA ARG A 359 -13.90 11.83 -20.36
C ARG A 359 -14.88 12.67 -19.55
N ARG A 360 -15.73 12.05 -18.72
CA ARG A 360 -16.67 12.79 -17.84
C ARG A 360 -15.94 13.67 -16.83
N SER A 361 -14.82 13.18 -16.31
CA SER A 361 -14.02 13.89 -15.30
C SER A 361 -13.16 15.01 -15.91
N LEU A 362 -13.01 15.05 -17.24
CA LEU A 362 -12.39 16.17 -17.95
C LEU A 362 -13.38 17.32 -18.24
N ILE A 363 -14.69 17.04 -18.25
CA ILE A 363 -15.73 18.00 -18.61
C ILE A 363 -16.24 18.77 -17.37
N ASN A 364 -16.26 18.09 -16.21
CA ASN A 364 -16.60 18.70 -14.93
C ASN A 364 -15.46 19.55 -14.38
#